data_AF-A0A856MQ09-F1
#
_entry.id   AF-A0A856MQ09-F1
#
_cell.length_a   1.000
_cell.length_b   1.000
_cell.length_c   1.000
_cell.angle_alpha   90.00
_cell.angle_beta   90.00
_cell.angle_gamma   90.00
#
_symmetry.space_group_name_H-M   'P 1'
#
loop_
_entity.id
_entity.type
_entity.pdbx_description
1 polymer ?
#
loop_
_entity_poly.entity_id
_entity_poly.type
_entity_poly.pdbx_seq_one_letter_code
_entity_poly.pdbx_strand_id
1 'polypeptide(L)'
;MKKHISLKKYFLAYFQQLANANGENNSLKLAKLLSFKNSKKFKWQPIILGILSFALLILLWQGLGGRRTSTIDQIPPLVIKGGNPYIRALMRTISASEAQDSNPYTLLYGGKHFSDLSRHPNQCVTIVSGPHIGECSTAAGRYQILAATWQEKVKKYHHKFSNSLSVTPDSFKPQIQDEVVYAWLNDHDAWRTDIVVLLEQGKLNQVLQLLSGTWTSLGYGTENNQITPLLSQVYQKVLTEELAAANSFSDQKR
;
A
#
# COMPACT_ATOMS: atom_id res chain seq x y z
N MET A 1 17.78 -43.04 14.61
CA MET A 1 17.85 -42.14 15.79
C MET A 1 18.94 -41.10 15.57
N LYS A 2 18.59 -39.87 15.13
CA LYS A 2 19.55 -38.76 15.00
C LYS A 2 19.65 -38.04 16.35
N LYS A 3 20.84 -38.06 16.98
CA LYS A 3 21.13 -37.30 18.20
C LYS A 3 21.35 -35.83 17.83
N HIS A 4 20.45 -34.95 18.25
CA HIS A 4 20.61 -33.51 18.17
C HIS A 4 21.66 -33.07 19.21
N ILE A 5 22.83 -32.63 18.74
CA ILE A 5 23.85 -31.97 19.57
C ILE A 5 23.52 -30.48 19.61
N SER A 6 23.29 -29.95 20.80
CA SER A 6 22.90 -28.55 21.03
C SER A 6 24.08 -27.60 20.83
N LEU A 7 23.85 -26.54 20.03
CA LEU A 7 24.77 -25.41 19.80
C LEU A 7 25.29 -24.74 21.10
N LYS A 8 24.63 -24.96 22.25
CA LYS A 8 25.12 -24.48 23.56
C LYS A 8 26.47 -25.09 23.97
N LYS A 9 26.81 -26.30 23.54
CA LYS A 9 28.10 -26.94 23.89
C LYS A 9 29.30 -26.33 23.17
N TYR A 10 29.11 -25.85 21.93
CA TYR A 10 30.19 -25.19 21.18
C TYR A 10 30.53 -23.81 21.75
N PHE A 11 29.52 -23.05 22.19
CA PHE A 11 29.74 -21.74 22.80
C PHE A 11 30.46 -21.83 24.15
N LEU A 12 30.16 -22.84 24.97
CA LEU A 12 30.83 -23.01 26.27
C LEU A 12 32.32 -23.36 26.11
N ALA A 13 32.66 -24.22 25.14
CA ALA A 13 34.05 -24.59 24.86
C ALA A 13 34.88 -23.41 24.31
N TYR A 14 34.27 -22.56 23.47
CA TYR A 14 34.92 -21.38 22.92
C TYR A 14 35.24 -20.32 23.99
N PHE A 15 34.33 -20.10 24.95
CA PHE A 15 34.55 -19.15 26.05
C PHE A 15 35.61 -19.64 27.05
N GLN A 16 35.71 -20.95 27.28
CA GLN A 16 36.72 -21.53 28.16
C GLN A 16 38.13 -21.43 27.55
N GLN A 17 38.23 -21.41 26.22
CA GLN A 17 39.50 -21.24 25.50
C GLN A 17 39.98 -19.78 25.48
N LEU A 18 39.06 -18.81 25.46
CA LEU A 18 39.38 -17.38 25.58
C LEU A 18 39.77 -16.96 27.01
N ALA A 19 39.26 -17.64 28.04
CA ALA A 19 39.63 -17.39 29.43
C ALA A 19 41.06 -17.88 29.79
N ASN A 20 41.57 -18.88 29.07
CA ASN A 20 42.90 -19.46 29.31
C ASN A 20 44.04 -18.79 28.50
N ALA A 21 43.73 -17.84 27.62
CA ALA A 21 44.72 -17.21 26.74
C ALA A 21 45.28 -15.87 27.26
N ASN A 22 44.79 -15.35 28.39
CA ASN A 22 45.30 -14.11 29.00
C ASN A 22 45.68 -14.36 30.47
N GLY A 23 46.75 -15.14 30.65
CA GLY A 23 47.49 -15.19 31.90
C GLY A 23 48.30 -13.92 32.14
N GLU A 24 48.44 -13.57 33.41
CA GLU A 24 49.36 -12.57 33.98
C GLU A 24 49.08 -11.09 33.68
N ASN A 25 48.27 -10.44 34.54
CA ASN A 25 48.54 -9.08 35.07
C ASN A 25 47.46 -8.49 36.01
N ASN A 26 46.37 -9.20 36.29
CA ASN A 26 45.23 -8.60 37.02
C ASN A 26 45.11 -8.93 38.51
N SER A 27 45.95 -9.80 39.08
CA SER A 27 45.89 -10.14 40.51
C SER A 27 46.26 -8.96 41.42
N LEU A 28 47.12 -8.04 40.96
CA LEU A 28 47.53 -6.87 41.76
C LEU A 28 46.53 -5.69 41.70
N LYS A 29 45.63 -5.64 40.70
CA LYS A 29 44.57 -4.61 40.61
C LYS A 29 43.33 -4.97 41.44
N LEU A 30 43.08 -6.26 41.68
CA LEU A 30 41.95 -6.74 42.48
C LEU A 30 42.09 -6.47 43.99
N ALA A 31 43.31 -6.51 44.53
CA ALA A 31 43.55 -6.20 45.94
C ALA A 31 43.35 -4.71 46.28
N LYS A 32 43.45 -3.81 45.30
CA LYS A 32 43.18 -2.37 45.47
C LYS A 32 41.69 -2.00 45.33
N LEU A 33 40.87 -2.90 44.79
CA LEU A 33 39.44 -2.70 44.59
C LEU A 33 38.57 -3.13 45.78
N LEU A 34 39.14 -3.86 46.75
CA LEU A 34 38.40 -4.35 47.92
C LEU A 34 38.51 -3.47 49.18
N SER A 35 39.12 -2.28 49.07
CA SER A 35 39.10 -1.27 50.12
C SER A 35 38.26 -0.07 49.69
N PHE A 36 36.94 -0.21 49.74
CA PHE A 36 36.05 0.95 49.83
C PHE A 36 34.95 0.70 50.87
N LYS A 37 35.29 1.08 52.09
CA LYS A 37 34.39 1.25 53.21
C LYS A 37 33.70 2.61 53.07
N ASN A 38 32.45 2.67 52.61
CA ASN A 38 31.39 3.44 53.28
C ASN A 38 30.03 3.32 52.57
N SER A 39 29.01 3.04 53.37
CA SER A 39 27.61 2.89 52.99
C SER A 39 26.95 4.24 52.71
N LYS A 40 26.47 4.44 51.48
CA LYS A 40 25.28 5.26 51.25
C LYS A 40 24.23 4.36 50.61
N LYS A 41 23.09 4.19 51.28
CA LYS A 41 21.96 3.36 50.85
C LYS A 41 21.48 3.84 49.48
N PHE A 42 21.93 3.17 48.42
CA PHE A 42 21.47 3.42 47.06
C PHE A 42 20.03 2.93 46.97
N LYS A 43 19.08 3.86 46.93
CA LYS A 43 17.65 3.54 46.90
C LYS A 43 17.33 3.09 45.46
N TRP A 44 17.06 1.81 45.27
CA TRP A 44 16.69 1.20 43.96
C TRP A 44 15.28 1.61 43.47
N GLN A 45 14.51 2.31 44.31
CA GLN A 45 13.13 2.70 44.05
C GLN A 45 12.91 3.57 42.79
N PRO A 46 13.71 4.62 42.48
CA PRO A 46 13.48 5.44 41.29
C PRO A 46 13.83 4.71 39.99
N ILE A 47 14.75 3.73 40.03
CA ILE A 47 15.12 2.91 38.86
C ILE A 47 13.99 1.96 38.51
N ILE A 48 13.39 1.30 39.51
CA ILE A 48 12.25 0.39 39.33
C ILE A 48 11.03 1.16 38.82
N LEU A 49 10.73 2.34 39.38
CA LEU A 49 9.65 3.21 38.89
C LEU A 49 9.89 3.69 37.46
N GLY A 50 11.13 4.01 37.08
CA GLY A 50 11.49 4.38 35.71
C GLY A 50 11.27 3.25 34.70
N ILE A 51 11.67 2.01 35.05
CA ILE A 51 11.48 0.83 34.19
C ILE A 51 9.98 0.50 34.03
N LEU A 52 9.20 0.57 35.12
CA LEU A 52 7.75 0.36 35.08
C LEU A 52 7.03 1.44 34.24
N SER A 53 7.44 2.71 34.38
CA SER A 53 6.95 3.81 33.55
C SER A 53 7.25 3.61 32.06
N PHE A 54 8.47 3.17 31.73
CA PHE A 54 8.88 2.92 30.35
C PHE A 54 8.15 1.71 29.75
N ALA A 55 7.95 0.64 30.54
CA ALA A 55 7.15 -0.52 30.13
C ALA A 55 5.67 -0.16 29.93
N LEU A 56 5.10 0.68 30.80
CA LEU A 56 3.73 1.20 30.64
C LEU A 56 3.62 2.08 29.38
N LEU A 57 4.63 2.90 29.09
CA LEU A 57 4.72 3.69 27.85
C LEU A 57 4.78 2.80 26.60
N ILE A 58 5.53 1.69 26.63
CA ILE A 58 5.56 0.71 25.53
C ILE A 58 4.19 0.04 25.35
N LEU A 59 3.53 -0.36 26.44
CA LEU A 59 2.20 -0.97 26.40
C LEU A 59 1.13 0.02 25.89
N LEU A 60 1.21 1.29 26.30
CA LEU A 60 0.35 2.36 25.79
C LEU A 60 0.64 2.66 24.31
N TRP A 61 1.91 2.62 23.89
CA TRP A 61 2.30 2.80 22.48
C TRP A 61 1.79 1.65 21.59
N GLN A 62 1.83 0.41 22.09
CA GLN A 62 1.28 -0.74 21.39
C GLN A 62 -0.26 -0.70 21.28
N GLY A 63 -0.95 -0.03 22.21
CA GLY A 63 -2.42 0.13 22.20
C GLY A 63 -2.96 1.14 21.20
N LEU A 64 -2.16 2.13 20.75
CA LEU A 64 -2.60 3.15 19.78
C LEU A 64 -2.41 2.74 18.31
N GLY A 65 -1.71 1.65 18.00
CA GLY A 65 -1.41 1.23 16.62
C GLY A 65 -2.52 0.45 15.89
N GLY A 66 -3.59 0.04 16.59
CA GLY A 66 -4.48 -1.04 16.14
C GLY A 66 -5.69 -0.69 15.27
N ARG A 67 -5.81 0.50 14.68
CA ARG A 67 -7.05 0.94 14.00
C ARG A 67 -6.97 1.21 12.48
N ARG A 68 -5.84 1.00 11.81
CA ARG A 68 -5.69 1.34 10.38
C ARG A 68 -5.79 0.17 9.40
N THR A 69 -5.91 -1.07 9.86
CA THR A 69 -5.84 -2.26 9.00
C THR A 69 -7.14 -2.53 8.23
N SER A 70 -8.31 -2.25 8.83
CA SER A 70 -9.61 -2.65 8.25
C SER A 70 -9.93 -2.01 6.89
N THR A 71 -9.42 -0.82 6.60
CA THR A 71 -9.70 -0.09 5.36
C THR A 71 -8.91 -0.62 4.15
N ILE A 72 -7.74 -1.23 4.37
CA ILE A 72 -6.89 -1.81 3.31
C ILE A 72 -7.38 -3.23 2.93
N ASP A 73 -8.09 -3.91 3.83
CA ASP A 73 -8.46 -5.31 3.64
C ASP A 73 -9.54 -5.50 2.56
N GLN A 74 -10.40 -4.50 2.34
CA GLN A 74 -11.57 -4.59 1.46
C GLN A 74 -11.42 -3.80 0.16
N ILE A 75 -10.44 -4.15 -0.67
CA ILE A 75 -10.29 -3.56 -2.02
C ILE A 75 -10.91 -4.52 -3.04
N PRO A 76 -12.04 -4.18 -3.68
CA PRO A 76 -12.72 -5.07 -4.61
C PRO A 76 -11.80 -5.55 -5.76
N PRO A 77 -11.99 -6.76 -6.30
CA PRO A 77 -11.27 -7.21 -7.49
C PRO A 77 -11.71 -6.43 -8.73
N LEU A 78 -10.91 -6.44 -9.80
CA LEU A 78 -11.29 -5.92 -11.12
C LEU A 78 -12.30 -6.85 -11.82
N VAL A 79 -13.18 -6.28 -12.64
CA VAL A 79 -14.09 -7.05 -13.50
C VAL A 79 -13.30 -7.65 -14.67
N ILE A 80 -12.37 -6.89 -15.27
CA ILE A 80 -11.50 -7.42 -16.32
C ILE A 80 -10.71 -8.63 -15.82
N LYS A 81 -10.58 -9.64 -16.68
CA LYS A 81 -9.78 -10.85 -16.43
C LYS A 81 -8.50 -10.82 -17.27
N GLY A 82 -7.44 -11.44 -16.76
CA GLY A 82 -6.12 -11.39 -17.39
C GLY A 82 -5.52 -9.98 -17.40
N GLY A 83 -4.47 -9.79 -18.20
CA GLY A 83 -3.65 -8.56 -18.22
C GLY A 83 -2.45 -8.63 -17.27
N ASN A 84 -1.56 -7.63 -17.36
CA ASN A 84 -0.35 -7.57 -16.54
C ASN A 84 -0.71 -7.32 -15.05
N PRO A 85 -0.25 -8.17 -14.12
CA PRO A 85 -0.61 -8.09 -12.70
C PRO A 85 -0.14 -6.79 -12.03
N TYR A 86 0.97 -6.18 -12.46
CA TYR A 86 1.46 -4.91 -11.92
C TYR A 86 0.53 -3.75 -12.25
N ILE A 87 0.01 -3.69 -13.48
CA ILE A 87 -0.95 -2.66 -13.90
C ILE A 87 -2.30 -2.87 -13.20
N ARG A 88 -2.77 -4.12 -13.10
CA ARG A 88 -4.00 -4.44 -12.37
C ARG A 88 -3.92 -4.05 -10.90
N ALA A 89 -2.78 -4.32 -10.27
CA ALA A 89 -2.50 -3.88 -8.90
C ALA A 89 -2.56 -2.36 -8.78
N LEU A 90 -1.94 -1.64 -9.72
CA LEU A 90 -1.98 -0.17 -9.76
C LEU A 90 -3.41 0.35 -9.90
N MET A 91 -4.23 -0.24 -10.78
CA MET A 91 -5.65 0.14 -10.92
C MET A 91 -6.43 -0.04 -9.61
N ARG A 92 -6.18 -1.13 -8.87
CA ARG A 92 -6.80 -1.36 -7.56
C ARG A 92 -6.28 -0.37 -6.51
N THR A 93 -5.02 0.05 -6.59
CA THR A 93 -4.47 1.13 -5.76
C THR A 93 -5.10 2.48 -6.05
N ILE A 94 -5.30 2.84 -7.32
CA ILE A 94 -6.04 4.06 -7.72
C ILE A 94 -7.45 4.00 -7.15
N SER A 95 -8.16 2.89 -7.37
CA SER A 95 -9.51 2.68 -6.84
C SER A 95 -9.58 2.79 -5.31
N ALA A 96 -8.58 2.31 -4.58
CA ALA A 96 -8.56 2.42 -3.13
C ALA A 96 -8.43 3.88 -2.65
N SER A 97 -7.81 4.75 -3.45
CA SER A 97 -7.69 6.18 -3.14
C SER A 97 -8.90 6.99 -3.62
N GLU A 98 -9.42 6.66 -4.79
CA GLU A 98 -10.49 7.41 -5.47
C GLU A 98 -11.90 6.98 -5.04
N ALA A 99 -12.11 5.68 -4.85
CA ALA A 99 -13.42 5.09 -4.65
C ALA A 99 -13.35 3.95 -3.61
N GLN A 100 -13.07 4.30 -2.36
CA GLN A 100 -13.14 3.37 -1.24
C GLN A 100 -14.59 3.06 -0.88
N ASP A 101 -15.22 2.25 -1.72
CA ASP A 101 -16.61 1.80 -1.58
C ASP A 101 -16.73 0.32 -1.98
N SER A 102 -17.74 -0.36 -1.44
CA SER A 102 -18.07 -1.75 -1.79
C SER A 102 -18.52 -1.93 -3.26
N ASN A 103 -19.10 -0.90 -3.86
CA ASN A 103 -19.55 -0.83 -5.25
C ASN A 103 -18.94 0.40 -5.96
N PRO A 104 -17.60 0.40 -6.18
CA PRO A 104 -16.89 1.59 -6.62
C PRO A 104 -17.27 2.03 -8.04
N TYR A 105 -17.77 1.12 -8.89
CA TYR A 105 -18.11 1.40 -10.28
C TYR A 105 -19.30 2.33 -10.50
N THR A 106 -20.14 2.48 -9.48
CA THR A 106 -21.33 3.34 -9.52
C THR A 106 -21.19 4.57 -8.63
N LEU A 107 -20.01 4.79 -8.04
CA LEU A 107 -19.78 5.87 -7.08
C LEU A 107 -19.68 7.22 -7.79
N LEU A 108 -20.44 8.21 -7.33
CA LEU A 108 -20.29 9.62 -7.69
C LEU A 108 -19.38 10.29 -6.67
N TYR A 109 -18.73 11.38 -7.10
CA TYR A 109 -18.14 12.33 -6.17
C TYR A 109 -19.14 12.68 -5.05
N GLY A 110 -18.67 12.70 -3.80
CA GLY A 110 -19.51 12.90 -2.62
C GLY A 110 -20.25 11.66 -2.10
N GLY A 111 -20.05 10.49 -2.71
CA GLY A 111 -20.41 9.19 -2.12
C GLY A 111 -21.80 8.65 -2.49
N LYS A 112 -22.55 9.32 -3.37
CA LYS A 112 -23.82 8.78 -3.88
C LYS A 112 -23.57 7.75 -4.98
N HIS A 113 -24.56 6.91 -5.28
CA HIS A 113 -24.48 5.97 -6.39
C HIS A 113 -25.46 6.30 -7.52
N PHE A 114 -25.03 6.05 -8.76
CA PHE A 114 -25.89 6.08 -9.94
C PHE A 114 -26.21 4.67 -10.44
N SER A 115 -27.27 4.51 -11.23
CA SER A 115 -27.75 3.20 -11.70
C SER A 115 -27.60 2.99 -13.21
N ASP A 116 -27.69 4.05 -14.03
CA ASP A 116 -27.53 3.95 -15.47
C ASP A 116 -26.04 3.88 -15.85
N LEU A 117 -25.60 2.69 -16.28
CA LEU A 117 -24.24 2.41 -16.76
C LEU A 117 -24.13 2.47 -18.29
N SER A 118 -25.20 2.86 -19.00
CA SER A 118 -25.17 3.03 -20.46
C SER A 118 -24.26 4.18 -20.90
N ARG A 119 -24.01 5.13 -20.00
CA ARG A 119 -23.13 6.29 -20.19
C ARG A 119 -22.52 6.78 -18.90
N HIS A 120 -21.48 7.60 -19.00
CA HIS A 120 -20.98 8.34 -17.84
C HIS A 120 -22.07 9.27 -17.30
N PRO A 121 -22.35 9.31 -15.98
CA PRO A 121 -23.51 10.00 -15.43
C PRO A 121 -23.49 11.51 -15.67
N ASN A 122 -22.29 12.09 -15.79
CA ASN A 122 -22.06 13.53 -16.00
C ASN A 122 -22.87 14.39 -15.01
N GLN A 123 -23.03 13.88 -13.78
CA GLN A 123 -23.78 14.57 -12.75
C GLN A 123 -22.87 15.59 -12.08
N CYS A 124 -23.26 16.85 -12.17
CA CYS A 124 -22.58 17.92 -11.47
C CYS A 124 -22.83 17.81 -9.96
N VAL A 125 -21.79 17.53 -9.19
CA VAL A 125 -21.83 17.52 -7.73
C VAL A 125 -20.95 18.65 -7.20
N THR A 126 -21.52 19.50 -6.35
CA THR A 126 -20.79 20.61 -5.75
C THR A 126 -19.68 20.11 -4.82
N ILE A 127 -18.48 20.64 -4.99
CA ILE A 127 -17.33 20.37 -4.15
C ILE A 127 -17.51 21.11 -2.83
N VAL A 128 -17.49 20.38 -1.72
CA VAL A 128 -17.79 20.90 -0.37
C VAL A 128 -16.54 21.14 0.48
N SER A 129 -15.35 20.80 -0.03
CA SER A 129 -14.07 20.95 0.66
C SER A 129 -12.91 21.06 -0.32
N GLY A 130 -11.76 21.55 0.13
CA GLY A 130 -10.56 21.69 -0.71
C GLY A 130 -10.50 23.01 -1.49
N PRO A 131 -9.48 23.17 -2.36
CA PRO A 131 -9.21 24.43 -3.06
C PRO A 131 -10.30 24.81 -4.08
N HIS A 132 -11.07 23.83 -4.57
CA HIS A 132 -12.15 24.00 -5.56
C HIS A 132 -13.55 24.06 -4.92
N ILE A 133 -13.65 24.41 -3.63
CA ILE A 133 -14.93 24.48 -2.92
C ILE A 133 -15.93 25.40 -3.66
N GLY A 134 -17.17 24.94 -3.82
CA GLY A 134 -18.22 25.63 -4.56
C GLY A 134 -18.21 25.38 -6.07
N GLU A 135 -17.13 24.82 -6.62
CA GLU A 135 -17.09 24.36 -8.01
C GLU A 135 -17.84 23.03 -8.19
N CYS A 136 -17.95 22.60 -9.44
CA CYS A 136 -18.63 21.40 -9.86
C CYS A 136 -17.63 20.29 -10.22
N SER A 137 -17.77 19.12 -9.60
CA SER A 137 -17.11 17.90 -10.05
C SER A 137 -18.09 16.97 -10.75
N THR A 138 -17.65 16.34 -11.83
CA THR A 138 -18.38 15.27 -12.52
C THR A 138 -17.76 13.89 -12.26
N ALA A 139 -16.80 13.80 -11.36
CA ALA A 139 -16.07 12.56 -11.11
C ALA A 139 -17.00 11.41 -10.74
N ALA A 140 -16.83 10.28 -11.42
CA ALA A 140 -17.66 9.10 -11.20
C ALA A 140 -16.92 7.79 -11.48
N GLY A 141 -17.51 6.71 -11.00
CA GLY A 141 -17.04 5.35 -11.18
C GLY A 141 -15.79 5.04 -10.35
N ARG A 142 -15.23 3.87 -10.64
CA ARG A 142 -14.18 3.26 -9.82
C ARG A 142 -12.90 4.08 -9.71
N TYR A 143 -12.67 4.91 -10.73
CA TYR A 143 -11.46 5.71 -10.90
C TYR A 143 -11.76 7.21 -10.85
N GLN A 144 -12.97 7.60 -10.41
CA GLN A 144 -13.41 8.99 -10.28
C GLN A 144 -13.07 9.87 -11.50
N ILE A 145 -13.31 9.33 -12.70
CA ILE A 145 -12.96 10.01 -13.96
C ILE A 145 -14.00 11.11 -14.23
N LEU A 146 -13.55 12.28 -14.69
CA LEU A 146 -14.44 13.36 -15.13
C LEU A 146 -15.11 13.03 -16.47
N ALA A 147 -16.31 13.55 -16.71
CA ALA A 147 -17.09 13.24 -17.91
C ALA A 147 -16.34 13.52 -19.22
N ALA A 148 -15.68 14.68 -19.32
CA ALA A 148 -14.91 15.06 -20.51
C ALA A 148 -13.72 14.13 -20.75
N THR A 149 -12.98 13.80 -19.68
CA THR A 149 -11.88 12.83 -19.74
C THR A 149 -12.39 11.46 -20.15
N TRP A 150 -13.52 11.00 -19.59
CA TRP A 150 -14.11 9.72 -19.97
C TRP A 150 -14.39 9.67 -21.48
N GLN A 151 -15.10 10.67 -22.02
CA GLN A 151 -15.43 10.76 -23.45
C GLN A 151 -14.19 10.70 -24.34
N GLU A 152 -13.11 11.38 -23.97
CA GLU A 152 -11.85 11.35 -24.70
C GLU A 152 -11.22 9.93 -24.66
N LYS A 153 -11.10 9.34 -23.47
CA LYS A 153 -10.39 8.07 -23.29
C LYS A 153 -11.17 6.87 -23.82
N VAL A 154 -12.49 6.82 -23.63
CA VAL A 154 -13.31 5.74 -24.17
C VAL A 154 -13.24 5.74 -25.70
N LYS A 155 -13.36 6.90 -26.35
CA LYS A 155 -13.21 7.00 -27.82
C LYS A 155 -11.84 6.51 -28.28
N LYS A 156 -10.78 6.84 -27.55
CA LYS A 156 -9.41 6.42 -27.88
C LYS A 156 -9.14 4.94 -27.61
N TYR A 157 -9.73 4.31 -26.59
CA TYR A 157 -9.29 2.98 -26.12
C TYR A 157 -10.32 1.85 -26.22
N HIS A 158 -11.62 2.11 -26.39
CA HIS A 158 -12.65 1.06 -26.40
C HIS A 158 -12.41 -0.05 -27.44
N HIS A 159 -11.82 0.30 -28.59
CA HIS A 159 -11.55 -0.65 -29.67
C HIS A 159 -10.42 -1.64 -29.36
N LYS A 160 -9.60 -1.40 -28.32
CA LYS A 160 -8.44 -2.26 -27.99
C LYS A 160 -8.83 -3.58 -27.33
N PHE A 161 -10.05 -3.71 -26.79
CA PHE A 161 -10.47 -4.88 -26.01
C PHE A 161 -11.77 -5.51 -26.47
N SER A 162 -12.52 -4.84 -27.35
CA SER A 162 -13.76 -5.36 -27.87
C SER A 162 -13.64 -5.73 -29.34
N ASN A 163 -13.62 -7.04 -29.64
CA ASN A 163 -14.01 -7.56 -30.95
C ASN A 163 -15.54 -7.51 -31.15
N SER A 164 -16.29 -7.04 -30.15
CA SER A 164 -17.75 -7.02 -30.15
C SER A 164 -18.29 -5.67 -30.63
N LEU A 165 -19.09 -5.73 -31.69
CA LEU A 165 -19.91 -4.63 -32.23
C LEU A 165 -20.92 -4.04 -31.21
N SER A 166 -20.99 -4.59 -29.99
CA SER A 166 -21.99 -4.24 -28.97
C SER A 166 -21.51 -3.24 -27.91
N VAL A 167 -20.21 -2.87 -27.90
CA VAL A 167 -19.70 -1.85 -26.98
C VAL A 167 -19.88 -0.49 -27.64
N THR A 168 -20.83 0.29 -27.13
CA THR A 168 -20.96 1.68 -27.54
C THR A 168 -19.80 2.49 -26.96
N PRO A 169 -19.24 3.47 -27.71
CA PRO A 169 -18.20 4.36 -27.21
C PRO A 169 -18.70 5.25 -26.05
N ASP A 170 -19.97 5.16 -25.66
CA ASP A 170 -20.50 5.87 -24.51
C ASP A 170 -20.54 5.00 -23.23
N SER A 171 -20.48 3.66 -23.34
CA SER A 171 -20.76 2.75 -22.23
C SER A 171 -19.86 3.00 -21.02
N PHE A 172 -20.45 3.07 -19.83
CA PHE A 172 -19.72 3.25 -18.57
C PHE A 172 -19.86 2.04 -17.63
N LYS A 173 -20.10 0.85 -18.22
CA LYS A 173 -20.19 -0.41 -17.47
C LYS A 173 -18.87 -0.74 -16.78
N PRO A 174 -18.88 -1.50 -15.67
CA PRO A 174 -17.68 -1.86 -14.92
C PRO A 174 -16.54 -2.43 -15.77
N GLN A 175 -16.85 -3.36 -16.67
CA GLN A 175 -15.89 -3.95 -17.61
C GLN A 175 -15.22 -2.89 -18.49
N ILE A 176 -15.99 -1.92 -19.00
CA ILE A 176 -15.49 -0.88 -19.90
C ILE A 176 -14.65 0.15 -19.14
N GLN A 177 -15.05 0.51 -17.92
CA GLN A 177 -14.23 1.37 -17.04
C GLN A 177 -12.84 0.76 -16.84
N ASP A 178 -12.78 -0.52 -16.48
CA ASP A 178 -11.52 -1.24 -16.30
C ASP A 178 -10.71 -1.31 -17.60
N GLU A 179 -11.31 -1.71 -18.72
CA GLU A 179 -10.63 -1.85 -20.01
C GLU A 179 -10.01 -0.54 -20.48
N VAL A 180 -10.78 0.56 -20.44
CA VAL A 180 -10.30 1.89 -20.85
C VAL A 180 -9.13 2.35 -19.99
N VAL A 181 -9.23 2.20 -18.66
CA VAL A 181 -8.15 2.60 -17.75
C VAL A 181 -6.94 1.69 -17.92
N TYR A 182 -7.14 0.39 -18.11
CA TYR A 182 -6.05 -0.57 -18.35
C TYR A 182 -5.29 -0.24 -19.64
N ALA A 183 -5.97 0.06 -20.75
CA ALA A 183 -5.29 0.52 -21.97
C ALA A 183 -4.58 1.83 -21.75
N TRP A 184 -5.22 2.78 -21.07
CA TRP A 184 -4.64 4.10 -20.87
C TRP A 184 -3.35 4.00 -20.07
N LEU A 185 -3.32 3.23 -18.97
CA LEU A 185 -2.11 3.00 -18.18
C LEU A 185 -1.01 2.23 -18.94
N ASN A 186 -1.36 1.45 -19.96
CA ASN A 186 -0.40 0.78 -20.84
C ASN A 186 -0.02 1.61 -22.08
N ASP A 187 -0.55 2.82 -22.26
CA ASP A 187 -0.22 3.68 -23.40
C ASP A 187 1.06 4.46 -23.11
N HIS A 188 2.17 3.98 -23.67
CA HIS A 188 3.47 4.65 -23.58
C HIS A 188 3.41 6.12 -24.02
N ASP A 189 2.69 6.44 -25.10
CA ASP A 189 2.66 7.80 -25.64
C ASP A 189 1.87 8.75 -24.74
N ALA A 190 0.85 8.24 -24.05
CA ALA A 190 0.10 9.00 -23.06
C ALA A 190 0.95 9.39 -21.85
N TRP A 191 1.87 8.50 -21.43
CA TRP A 191 2.67 8.69 -20.20
C TRP A 191 4.14 9.03 -20.45
N ARG A 192 4.57 9.01 -21.72
CA ARG A 192 5.97 9.14 -22.17
C ARG A 192 6.93 8.18 -21.48
N THR A 193 6.42 7.03 -21.04
CA THR A 193 7.15 5.97 -20.35
C THR A 193 6.31 4.70 -20.27
N ASP A 194 6.96 3.55 -20.12
CA ASP A 194 6.29 2.29 -19.85
C ASP A 194 6.05 2.13 -18.34
N ILE A 195 4.83 2.42 -17.90
CA ILE A 195 4.44 2.29 -16.48
C ILE A 195 4.73 0.88 -15.95
N VAL A 196 4.47 -0.15 -16.75
CA VAL A 196 4.72 -1.55 -16.35
C VAL A 196 6.18 -1.80 -16.00
N VAL A 197 7.12 -1.26 -16.79
CA VAL A 197 8.57 -1.41 -16.56
C VAL A 197 8.97 -0.71 -15.26
N LEU A 198 8.41 0.47 -14.98
CA LEU A 198 8.67 1.18 -13.72
C LEU A 198 8.15 0.38 -12.51
N LEU A 199 6.96 -0.21 -12.61
CA LEU A 199 6.37 -1.01 -11.55
C LEU A 199 7.17 -2.29 -11.29
N GLU A 200 7.61 -2.99 -12.34
CA GLU A 200 8.46 -4.19 -12.23
C GLU A 200 9.82 -3.87 -11.59
N GLN A 201 10.34 -2.66 -11.81
CA GLN A 201 11.55 -2.15 -11.15
C GLN A 201 11.31 -1.66 -9.71
N GLY A 202 10.09 -1.79 -9.16
CA GLY A 202 9.74 -1.33 -7.82
C GLY A 202 9.63 0.19 -7.69
N LYS A 203 9.58 0.94 -8.80
CA LYS A 203 9.53 2.41 -8.83
C LYS A 203 8.11 2.95 -8.64
N LEU A 204 7.37 2.41 -7.67
CA LEU A 204 5.98 2.77 -7.41
C LEU A 204 5.80 4.28 -7.18
N ASN A 205 6.65 4.89 -6.35
CA ASN A 205 6.52 6.32 -6.03
C ASN A 205 6.67 7.21 -7.28
N GLN A 206 7.54 6.84 -8.21
CA GLN A 206 7.67 7.55 -9.48
C GLN A 206 6.40 7.43 -10.32
N VAL A 207 5.77 6.25 -10.33
CA VAL A 207 4.49 6.05 -11.01
C VAL A 207 3.38 6.85 -10.34
N LEU A 208 3.25 6.82 -9.01
CA LEU A 208 2.24 7.61 -8.29
C LEU A 208 2.40 9.11 -8.55
N GLN A 209 3.64 9.61 -8.56
CA GLN A 209 3.94 11.00 -8.88
C GLN A 209 3.61 11.34 -10.35
N LEU A 210 3.88 10.44 -11.30
CA LEU A 210 3.52 10.63 -12.71
C LEU A 210 2.00 10.74 -12.88
N LEU A 211 1.25 9.95 -12.12
CA LEU A 211 -0.21 9.86 -12.21
C LEU A 211 -0.97 10.92 -11.41
N SER A 212 -0.31 11.64 -10.50
CA SER A 212 -0.97 12.56 -9.56
C SER A 212 -1.67 13.75 -10.24
N GLY A 213 -1.24 14.12 -11.45
CA GLY A 213 -1.93 15.14 -12.24
C GLY A 213 -3.28 14.68 -12.81
N THR A 214 -3.52 13.37 -12.88
CA THR A 214 -4.82 12.78 -13.28
C THR A 214 -5.64 12.37 -12.07
N TRP A 215 -4.99 11.80 -11.06
CA TRP A 215 -5.60 11.33 -9.82
C TRP A 215 -4.92 12.01 -8.63
N THR A 216 -5.46 13.15 -8.22
CA THR A 216 -4.89 14.03 -7.18
C THR A 216 -4.79 13.33 -5.81
N SER A 217 -5.61 12.30 -5.59
CA SER A 217 -5.62 11.50 -4.35
C SER A 217 -4.38 10.61 -4.16
N LEU A 218 -3.62 10.35 -5.24
CA LEU A 218 -2.41 9.51 -5.22
C LEU A 218 -1.21 10.12 -4.50
N GLY A 219 -1.38 11.30 -3.89
CA GLY A 219 -0.29 12.06 -3.31
C GLY A 219 0.35 12.99 -4.34
N TYR A 220 1.32 13.79 -3.88
CA TYR A 220 2.09 14.72 -4.73
C TYR A 220 1.25 15.84 -5.40
N GLY A 221 -0.07 15.89 -5.14
CA GLY A 221 -0.98 17.00 -5.45
C GLY A 221 -1.54 17.66 -4.18
N THR A 222 -2.69 18.33 -4.30
CA THR A 222 -3.32 19.08 -3.20
C THR A 222 -4.42 18.32 -2.43
N GLU A 223 -4.83 17.14 -2.91
CA GLU A 223 -6.04 16.45 -2.43
C GLU A 223 -5.76 15.08 -1.80
N ASN A 224 -4.78 15.03 -0.88
CA ASN A 224 -4.48 13.82 -0.12
C ASN A 224 -5.67 13.39 0.74
N ASN A 225 -5.86 12.07 0.90
CA ASN A 225 -6.86 11.49 1.78
C ASN A 225 -6.23 10.49 2.78
N GLN A 226 -7.09 9.80 3.54
CA GLN A 226 -6.63 8.86 4.58
C GLN A 226 -5.85 7.66 4.01
N ILE A 227 -6.04 7.33 2.72
CA ILE A 227 -5.38 6.22 2.03
C ILE A 227 -4.06 6.64 1.40
N THR A 228 -3.86 7.91 1.07
CA THR A 228 -2.61 8.43 0.50
C THR A 228 -1.33 7.95 1.22
N PRO A 229 -1.19 8.02 2.56
CA PRO A 229 0.00 7.52 3.25
C PRO A 229 0.14 5.98 3.25
N LEU A 230 -0.91 5.26 2.82
CA LEU A 230 -1.00 3.80 2.80
C LEU A 230 -0.88 3.22 1.38
N LEU A 231 -0.77 4.04 0.33
CA LEU A 231 -0.80 3.59 -1.07
C LEU A 231 0.27 2.53 -1.40
N SER A 232 1.47 2.65 -0.82
CA SER A 232 2.50 1.63 -0.98
C SER A 232 2.09 0.29 -0.37
N GLN A 233 1.48 0.28 0.82
CA GLN A 233 1.01 -0.93 1.48
C GLN A 233 -0.16 -1.56 0.72
N VAL A 234 -1.10 -0.71 0.28
CA VAL A 234 -2.21 -1.09 -0.59
C VAL A 234 -1.70 -1.77 -1.85
N TYR A 235 -0.76 -1.14 -2.57
CA TYR A 235 -0.20 -1.68 -3.81
C TYR A 235 0.45 -3.05 -3.60
N GLN A 236 1.30 -3.20 -2.56
CA GLN A 236 1.96 -4.48 -2.30
C GLN A 236 0.96 -5.61 -1.98
N LYS A 237 -0.11 -5.30 -1.23
CA LYS A 237 -1.17 -6.26 -0.94
C LYS A 237 -1.86 -6.71 -2.22
N VAL A 238 -2.40 -5.77 -3.00
CA VAL A 238 -3.16 -6.12 -4.20
C VAL A 238 -2.26 -6.71 -5.28
N LEU A 239 -0.98 -6.32 -5.37
CA LEU A 239 -0.01 -6.96 -6.27
C LEU A 239 0.19 -8.44 -5.92
N THR A 240 0.32 -8.77 -4.64
CA THR A 240 0.43 -10.16 -4.18
C THR A 240 -0.81 -10.96 -4.62
N GLU A 241 -2.01 -10.40 -4.47
CA GLU A 241 -3.26 -11.01 -4.89
C GLU A 241 -3.33 -11.19 -6.43
N GLU A 242 -2.96 -10.18 -7.21
CA GLU A 242 -2.99 -10.24 -8.69
C GLU A 242 -1.95 -11.22 -9.24
N LEU A 243 -0.75 -11.32 -8.64
CA LEU A 243 0.27 -12.30 -9.01
C LEU A 243 -0.19 -13.73 -8.70
N ALA A 244 -0.80 -13.95 -7.53
CA ALA A 244 -1.34 -15.26 -7.17
C ALA A 244 -2.47 -15.69 -8.13
N ALA A 245 -3.35 -14.77 -8.50
CA ALA A 245 -4.38 -15.02 -9.50
C ALA A 245 -3.79 -15.32 -10.88
N ALA A 246 -2.77 -14.56 -11.33
CA ALA A 246 -2.12 -14.80 -12.63
C ALA A 246 -1.48 -16.20 -12.70
N ASN A 247 -0.83 -16.64 -11.62
CA ASN A 247 -0.21 -17.96 -11.55
C ASN A 247 -1.25 -19.09 -11.60
N SER A 248 -2.37 -18.97 -10.87
CA SER A 248 -3.42 -20.00 -10.89
C SER A 248 -4.11 -20.13 -12.26
N PHE A 249 -4.30 -19.01 -12.98
CA PHE A 249 -4.78 -19.04 -14.37
C PHE A 249 -3.82 -19.77 -15.31
N SER A 250 -2.50 -19.67 -15.09
CA SER A 250 -1.50 -20.36 -15.92
C SER A 250 -1.50 -21.87 -15.71
N ASP A 251 -1.82 -22.33 -14.49
CA ASP A 251 -1.87 -23.76 -14.16
C ASP A 251 -3.16 -24.44 -14.61
N GLN A 252 -4.28 -23.70 -14.71
CA GLN A 252 -5.54 -24.23 -15.26
C GLN A 252 -5.53 -24.42 -16.79
N LYS A 253 -4.56 -23.83 -17.49
CA LYS A 253 -4.44 -23.90 -18.96
C LYS A 253 -3.46 -24.98 -19.43
N ARG A 254 -2.77 -25.66 -18.50
CA ARG A 254 -1.89 -26.81 -18.73
C ARG A 254 -2.65 -28.11 -18.51
#